data_AF-A0A8T5H652-F1
#
_entry.id   AF-A0A8T5H652-F1
#
_cell.length_a   1.000
_cell.length_b   1.000
_cell.length_c   1.000
_cell.angle_alpha   90.00
_cell.angle_beta   90.00
_cell.angle_gamma   90.00
#
_symmetry.space_group_name_H-M   'P 1'
#
loop_
_entity.id
_entity.type
_entity.pdbx_description
1 polymer ?
#
loop_
_entity_poly.entity_id
_entity_poly.type
_entity_poly.pdbx_seq_one_letter_code
_entity_poly.pdbx_strand_id
1 'polypeptide(L)' 'MAQNCFECKNKVEEHSEAQLKDCISKMSDSLESVQKVQSNLREITEKEAMDQFVNTKIGEPSRMGSK' A
#
# COMPACT_ATOMS: atom_id res chain seq x y z
N MET A 1 13.70 10.52 18.94
CA MET A 1 13.12 9.55 17.99
C MET A 1 14.18 9.23 16.97
N ALA A 2 14.74 8.02 16.97
CA ALA A 2 15.66 7.63 15.90
C ALA A 2 14.84 7.47 14.61
N GLN A 3 15.06 8.35 13.64
CA GLN A 3 14.50 8.19 12.31
C GLN A 3 15.37 7.16 11.58
N ASN A 4 14.89 5.93 11.53
CA ASN A 4 15.51 4.90 10.70
C ASN A 4 15.06 5.10 9.26
N CYS A 5 15.98 4.96 8.32
CA CYS A 5 15.68 4.98 6.90
C CYS A 5 14.80 3.77 6.57
N PHE A 6 13.69 4.00 5.87
CA PHE A 6 12.77 2.95 5.46
C PHE A 6 13.46 1.87 4.61
N GLU A 7 14.39 2.30 3.75
CA GLU A 7 15.00 1.45 2.73
C GLU A 7 16.08 0.53 3.27
N CYS A 8 16.97 1.05 4.11
CA CYS A 8 18.11 0.29 4.62
C CYS A 8 18.01 -0.06 6.12
N LYS A 9 16.96 0.42 6.81
CA LYS A 9 16.67 0.20 8.23
C LYS A 9 17.76 0.69 9.21
N ASN A 10 18.78 1.38 8.71
CA ASN A 10 19.80 2.05 9.52
C ASN A 10 19.34 3.45 9.92
N LYS A 11 20.01 4.05 10.91
CA LYS A 11 19.74 5.44 11.31
C LYS A 11 20.05 6.38 10.14
N VAL A 12 19.18 7.35 9.90
CA VAL A 12 19.39 8.36 8.83
C VAL A 12 20.72 9.11 9.02
N GLU A 13 21.13 9.35 10.27
CA GLU A 13 22.39 10.01 10.63
C GLU A 13 23.65 9.24 10.20
N GLU A 14 23.55 7.92 10.00
CA GLU A 14 24.67 7.07 9.58
C GLU A 14 24.84 7.03 8.05
N HIS A 15 23.98 7.70 7.29
CA HIS A 15 24.07 7.70 5.83
C HIS A 15 25.10 8.71 5.33
N SER A 16 25.95 8.27 4.41
CA SER A 16 26.67 9.18 3.54
C SER A 16 25.72 9.89 2.57
N GLU A 17 26.15 11.03 2.00
CA GLU A 17 25.35 11.78 1.02
C GLU A 17 24.94 10.91 -0.19
N ALA A 18 25.82 10.01 -0.63
CA ALA A 18 25.54 9.07 -1.70
C ALA A 18 24.45 8.06 -1.31
N GLN A 19 24.49 7.54 -0.07
CA GLN A 19 23.48 6.62 0.44
C GLN A 19 22.13 7.30 0.65
N LEU A 20 22.09 8.57 1.05
CA LEU A 20 20.85 9.35 1.14
C LEU A 20 20.20 9.49 -0.23
N LYS A 21 20.96 9.85 -1.26
CA LYS A 21 20.47 9.96 -2.64
C LYS A 21 19.92 8.63 -3.14
N ASP A 22 20.64 7.53 -2.92
CA ASP A 22 20.20 6.18 -3.31
C ASP A 22 18.89 5.77 -2.61
N CYS A 23 18.78 6.01 -1.30
CA CYS A 23 17.56 5.69 -0.56
C CYS A 23 16.35 6.52 -1.05
N ILE A 24 16.55 7.80 -1.34
CA ILE A 24 15.49 8.68 -1.87
C ILE A 24 15.05 8.23 -3.27
N SER A 25 15.99 7.82 -4.13
CA SER A 25 15.68 7.27 -5.44
C SER A 25 14.83 6.01 -5.34
N LYS A 26 15.22 5.05 -4.50
CA LYS A 26 14.45 3.80 -4.29
C LYS A 26 13.04 4.04 -3.73
N MET A 27 12.90 5.01 -2.84
CA MET A 27 11.57 5.44 -2.35
C MET A 27 10.71 5.99 -3.50
N SER A 28 11.31 6.77 -4.40
CA SER A 28 10.60 7.35 -5.56
C SER A 28 10.15 6.26 -6.52
N ASP A 29 11.02 5.29 -6.82
CA ASP A 29 10.71 4.14 -7.67
C ASP A 29 9.59 3.28 -7.06
N SER A 30 9.64 3.07 -5.74
CA SER A 30 8.61 2.34 -5.00
C SER A 30 7.26 3.05 -5.09
N LEU A 31 7.23 4.38 -4.93
CA LEU A 31 6.01 5.16 -5.05
C LEU A 31 5.43 5.11 -6.47
N GLU A 32 6.28 5.20 -7.51
CA GLU A 32 5.86 5.06 -8.89
C GLU A 32 5.25 3.68 -9.16
N SER A 33 5.81 2.62 -8.57
CA SER A 33 5.28 1.27 -8.70
C SER A 33 3.87 1.14 -8.08
N VAL A 34 3.65 1.76 -6.91
CA VAL A 34 2.34 1.79 -6.26
C VAL A 34 1.35 2.58 -7.10
N GLN A 35 1.75 3.72 -7.64
CA GLN A 35 0.89 4.54 -8.51
C GLN A 35 0.50 3.78 -9.79
N LYS A 36 1.42 3.01 -10.39
CA LYS A 36 1.12 2.15 -11.54
C LYS A 36 0.11 1.06 -11.18
N VAL A 37 0.27 0.38 -10.04
CA VAL A 37 -0.71 -0.61 -9.57
C VAL A 37 -2.06 0.06 -9.27
N GLN A 38 -2.07 1.23 -8.64
CA GLN A 38 -3.28 2.00 -8.36
C GLN A 38 -4.01 2.40 -9.64
N SER A 39 -3.29 2.83 -10.68
CA SER A 39 -3.90 3.14 -11.98
C SER A 39 -4.49 1.91 -12.69
N ASN A 40 -4.01 0.71 -12.37
CA ASN A 40 -4.53 -0.55 -12.90
C ASN A 40 -5.69 -1.12 -12.08
N LEU A 41 -5.86 -0.67 -10.82
CA LEU A 41 -7.05 -0.96 -10.03
C LEU A 41 -8.18 -0.08 -10.58
N ARG A 42 -9.09 -0.67 -11.37
CA ARG A 42 -10.34 0.01 -11.73
C ARG A 42 -11.01 0.49 -10.45
N GLU A 43 -11.34 1.77 -10.38
CA GLU A 43 -12.31 2.25 -9.41
C GLU A 43 -13.59 1.45 -9.63
N ILE A 44 -13.98 0.66 -8.63
CA ILE A 44 -15.23 -0.08 -8.65
C ILE A 44 -16.32 0.98 -8.59
N THR A 45 -17.15 1.05 -9.64
CA THR A 45 -18.26 2.00 -9.64
C THR A 45 -19.23 1.64 -8.51
N GLU A 46 -19.96 2.63 -7.98
CA GLU A 46 -20.95 2.38 -6.90
C GLU A 46 -21.92 1.24 -7.27
N LYS A 47 -22.26 1.13 -8.55
CA LYS A 47 -23.11 0.07 -9.09
C LYS A 47 -22.46 -1.31 -8.97
N GLU A 48 -21.19 -1.46 -9.37
CA GLU A 48 -20.46 -2.73 -9.25
C GLU A 48 -20.22 -3.10 -7.78
N ALA A 49 -20.02 -2.11 -6.91
CA ALA A 49 -19.91 -2.32 -5.47
C ALA A 49 -21.23 -2.79 -4.85
N MET A 50 -22.37 -2.23 -5.26
CA MET A 50 -23.69 -2.70 -4.84
C MET A 50 -23.99 -4.11 -5.34
N ASP A 51 -23.66 -4.44 -6.59
CA ASP A 51 -23.84 -5.79 -7.13
C ASP A 51 -22.99 -6.83 -6.37
N GLN A 52 -21.75 -6.49 -6.00
CA GLN A 52 -20.91 -7.36 -5.16
C GLN A 52 -21.46 -7.50 -3.73
N PHE A 53 -21.98 -6.42 -3.15
CA PHE A 53 -22.60 -6.47 -1.81
C PHE A 53 -23.88 -7.31 -1.79
N VAL A 54 -24.73 -7.21 -2.82
CA VAL A 54 -25.97 -8.00 -2.91
C VAL A 54 -25.64 -9.48 -3.16
N ASN A 55 -24.66 -9.77 -4.02
CA ASN A 55 -24.28 -11.16 -4.34
C ASN A 55 -23.54 -11.86 -3.18
N THR A 56 -22.80 -11.13 -2.34
CA THR A 56 -22.14 -11.70 -1.15
C THR A 56 -23.11 -12.04 -0.01
N LYS A 57 -24.36 -11.54 -0.04
CA LYS A 57 -25.38 -11.82 0.98
C LYS A 57 -26.15 -13.13 0.77
N ILE A 58 -26.02 -13.79 -0.38
CA ILE A 58 -26.85 -14.95 -0.74
C ILE A 58 -26.24 -16.30 -0.30
N GLY A 59 -24.95 -16.35 0.08
CA GLY A 59 -24.26 -17.66 0.20
C GLY A 59 -23.32 -17.92 1.39
N GLU A 60 -22.91 -16.94 2.20
CA GLU A 60 -21.93 -17.20 3.27
C GLU A 60 -22.46 -16.85 4.67
N PRO A 61 -22.37 -17.76 5.67
CA PRO A 61 -22.61 -17.39 7.06
C PRO A 61 -21.60 -16.32 7.45
N SER A 62 -22.09 -15.19 7.96
CA SER A 62 -21.28 -14.04 8.36
C SER A 62 -20.10 -14.48 9.23
N ARG A 63 -18.88 -14.43 8.67
CA ARG A 63 -17.62 -14.67 9.38
C ARG A 63 -17.06 -13.40 10.05
N MET A 64 -17.92 -12.45 10.42
CA MET A 64 -17.53 -11.41 11.37
C MET A 64 -17.94 -11.84 12.78
N GLY A 65 -17.00 -12.56 13.42
CA GLY A 65 -16.74 -12.49 14.86
C GLY A 65 -17.89 -12.82 15.81
N SER A 66 -17.87 -14.06 16.31
CA SER A 66 -18.50 -14.43 17.58
C SER A 66 -18.15 -13.45 18.71
N LYS A 67 -19.15 -12.78 19.28
CA LYS A 67 -19.60 -12.93 20.67
C LYS A 67 -20.93 -12.21 20.88
#